data_AF-A0A9D7IHX0-F1
#
_entry.id   AF-A0A9D7IHX0-F1
#
_cell.length_a   1.000
_cell.length_b   1.000
_cell.length_c   1.000
_cell.angle_alpha   90.00
_cell.angle_beta   90.00
_cell.angle_gamma   90.00
#
_symmetry.space_group_name_H-M   'P 1'
#
loop_
_entity.id
_entity.type
_entity.pdbx_description
1 polymer ?
#
loop_
_entity_poly.entity_id
_entity_poly.type
_entity_poly.pdbx_seq_one_letter_code
_entity_poly.pdbx_strand_id
1 'polypeptide(L)'
;MAYALGYIVTHEELKDNLYMDVSKTRASSNARAFRQTKERVCANIYNRAFSGSYLGADGNALCATDHPNTSGGTFSNKPAVDADLSEAALEDMLIQIMQATDDRGLLINLMPKSLHVAPANWFNANRILRSTYQSGNANNDINVLNATNALPMGVKLNHYFTAPQAWFVRTNVETGKGALFLSGRVFPFEQD
;
A
#
# COMPACT_ATOMS: atom_id res chain seq x y z
N MET A 1 17.88 0.75 -6.98
CA MET A 1 17.88 2.24 -6.98
C MET A 1 18.57 2.72 -5.73
N ALA A 2 19.68 3.42 -5.86
CA ALA A 2 20.36 4.06 -4.73
C ALA A 2 19.88 5.52 -4.64
N TYR A 3 19.53 5.99 -3.44
CA TYR A 3 19.17 7.38 -3.18
C TYR A 3 20.19 7.95 -2.20
N ALA A 4 20.78 9.09 -2.55
CA ALA A 4 21.70 9.80 -1.67
C ALA A 4 21.44 11.32 -1.77
N LEU A 5 21.47 11.99 -0.62
CA LEU A 5 21.45 13.44 -0.51
C LEU A 5 22.39 13.83 0.63
N GLY A 6 23.25 14.82 0.39
CA GLY A 6 24.24 15.31 1.34
C GLY A 6 24.22 16.83 1.40
N TYR A 7 24.88 17.37 2.42
CA TYR A 7 25.12 18.80 2.57
C TYR A 7 26.58 19.02 2.95
N ILE A 8 27.12 20.19 2.59
CA ILE A 8 28.50 20.59 2.87
C ILE A 8 28.47 21.64 3.99
N VAL A 9 29.48 21.59 4.85
CA VAL A 9 29.71 22.55 5.94
C VAL A 9 31.14 23.07 5.80
N THR A 10 31.30 24.38 5.87
CA THR A 10 32.62 25.02 5.85
C THR A 10 33.29 24.95 7.22
N HIS A 11 34.62 25.04 7.26
CA HIS A 11 35.36 25.00 8.52
C HIS A 11 35.04 26.20 9.44
N GLU A 12 34.82 27.37 8.85
CA GLU A 12 34.44 28.60 9.57
C GLU A 12 33.05 28.49 10.20
N GLU A 13 32.07 27.92 9.48
CA GLU A 13 30.72 27.63 10.02
C GLU A 13 30.75 26.74 11.27
N LEU A 14 31.76 25.87 11.41
CA LEU A 14 31.90 24.96 12.55
C LEU A 14 32.62 25.63 13.74
N LYS A 15 33.60 26.50 13.48
CA LYS A 15 34.39 27.19 14.51
C LYS A 15 33.63 28.32 15.21
N ASP A 16 32.77 29.05 14.50
CA ASP A 16 32.18 30.29 15.04
C ASP A 16 30.97 30.07 15.94
N ASN A 17 30.48 28.83 16.11
CA ASN A 17 29.34 28.39 16.95
C ASN A 17 27.98 29.07 16.69
N LEU A 18 27.95 30.32 16.21
CA LEU A 18 26.81 31.08 15.74
C LEU A 18 26.18 30.46 14.47
N TYR A 19 26.96 29.69 13.70
CA TYR A 19 26.53 29.00 12.49
C TYR A 19 26.37 27.48 12.66
N MET A 20 26.67 26.95 13.86
CA MET A 20 26.44 25.54 14.21
C MET A 20 24.96 25.17 14.12
N ASP A 21 24.06 26.10 14.44
CA ASP A 21 22.61 25.92 14.38
C ASP A 21 22.09 25.76 12.95
N VAL A 22 22.75 26.39 11.97
CA VAL A 22 22.43 26.24 10.54
C VAL A 22 22.84 24.84 10.05
N SER A 23 24.04 24.38 10.44
CA SER A 23 24.53 23.04 10.12
C SER A 23 23.63 21.94 10.71
N LYS A 24 23.23 22.06 11.99
CA LYS A 24 22.29 21.13 12.64
C LYS A 24 20.93 21.13 11.95
N THR A 25 20.42 22.30 11.54
CA THR A 25 19.17 22.41 10.78
C THR A 25 19.24 21.75 9.41
N ARG A 26 20.38 21.84 8.71
CA ARG A 26 20.60 21.14 7.43
C ARG A 26 20.60 19.62 7.64
N ALA A 27 21.23 19.13 8.70
CA ALA A 27 21.22 17.71 9.06
C ALA A 27 19.79 17.19 9.33
N SER A 28 19.01 17.92 10.12
CA SER A 28 17.62 17.55 10.45
C SER A 28 16.71 17.60 9.21
N SER A 29 16.90 18.59 8.35
CA SER A 29 16.17 18.72 7.07
C SER A 29 16.49 17.55 6.13
N ASN A 30 17.75 17.14 6.03
CA ASN A 30 18.14 15.99 5.23
C ASN A 30 17.53 14.68 5.77
N ALA A 31 17.52 14.49 7.09
CA ALA A 31 16.85 13.35 7.70
C ALA A 31 15.34 13.30 7.40
N ARG A 32 14.67 14.47 7.37
CA ARG A 32 13.27 14.58 6.94
C ARG A 32 13.10 14.22 5.46
N ALA A 33 13.96 14.74 4.58
CA ALA A 33 13.93 14.43 3.14
C ALA A 33 14.10 12.93 2.88
N PHE A 34 14.98 12.25 3.64
CA PHE A 34 15.15 10.81 3.55
C PHE A 34 13.86 10.04 3.94
N ARG A 35 13.21 10.44 5.04
CA ARG A 35 11.92 9.84 5.46
C ARG A 35 10.84 10.01 4.39
N GLN A 36 10.70 11.20 3.82
CA GLN A 36 9.75 11.44 2.72
C GLN A 36 10.08 10.63 1.48
N THR A 37 11.37 10.48 1.15
CA THR A 37 11.81 9.65 0.02
C THR A 37 11.41 8.19 0.25
N LYS A 38 11.60 7.66 1.47
CA LYS A 38 11.16 6.30 1.83
C LYS A 38 9.65 6.14 1.65
N GLU A 39 8.85 7.07 2.17
CA GLU A 39 7.39 7.04 2.03
C GLU A 39 6.94 7.10 0.56
N ARG A 40 7.54 7.99 -0.23
CA ARG A 40 7.26 8.12 -1.67
C ARG A 40 7.62 6.86 -2.45
N VAL A 41 8.77 6.27 -2.17
CA VAL A 41 9.21 5.03 -2.82
C VAL A 41 8.27 3.86 -2.47
N CYS A 42 7.86 3.74 -1.21
CA CYS A 42 6.88 2.72 -0.80
C CYS A 42 5.49 2.97 -1.42
N ALA A 43 5.04 4.21 -1.49
CA ALA A 43 3.76 4.57 -2.11
C ALA A 43 3.74 4.28 -3.62
N ASN A 44 4.89 4.36 -4.29
CA ASN A 44 5.00 4.12 -5.72
C ASN A 44 4.56 2.70 -6.14
N ILE A 45 4.69 1.71 -5.24
CA ILE A 45 4.19 0.35 -5.48
C ILE A 45 2.67 0.37 -5.70
N TYR A 46 1.94 1.10 -4.86
CA TYR A 46 0.49 1.28 -4.97
C TYR A 46 0.09 2.15 -6.17
N ASN A 47 0.82 3.23 -6.40
CA ASN A 47 0.55 4.13 -7.52
C ASN A 47 0.69 3.44 -8.89
N ARG A 48 1.51 2.37 -8.96
CA ARG A 48 1.71 1.57 -10.16
C ARG A 48 0.89 0.27 -10.18
N ALA A 49 0.05 0.04 -9.17
CA ALA A 49 -0.56 -1.27 -8.95
C ALA A 49 -1.39 -1.78 -10.13
N PHE A 50 -2.02 -0.87 -10.88
CA PHE A 50 -2.88 -1.19 -12.04
C PHE A 50 -2.19 -1.00 -13.39
N SER A 51 -0.90 -0.65 -13.40
CA SER A 51 -0.20 -0.27 -14.63
C SER A 51 0.33 -1.48 -15.40
N GLY A 52 -0.15 -1.70 -16.61
CA GLY A 52 0.38 -2.71 -17.54
C GLY A 52 1.84 -2.51 -17.98
N SER A 53 2.45 -1.35 -17.70
CA SER A 53 3.90 -1.13 -17.92
C SER A 53 4.78 -1.56 -16.74
N TYR A 54 4.21 -1.94 -15.60
CA TYR A 54 4.92 -2.37 -14.40
C TYR A 54 4.41 -3.75 -13.97
N LEU A 55 4.82 -4.75 -14.73
CA LEU A 55 4.37 -6.12 -14.57
C LEU A 55 5.11 -6.82 -13.42
N GLY A 56 4.41 -7.70 -12.73
CA GLY A 56 4.96 -8.67 -11.79
C GLY A 56 5.65 -9.83 -12.51
N ALA A 57 6.10 -10.81 -11.73
CA ALA A 57 6.80 -11.98 -12.24
C ALA A 57 5.91 -12.88 -13.12
N ASP A 58 4.60 -12.78 -12.96
CA ASP A 58 3.57 -13.52 -13.70
C ASP A 58 3.11 -12.79 -14.98
N GLY A 59 3.71 -11.63 -15.30
CA GLY A 59 3.40 -10.87 -16.51
C GLY A 59 2.17 -9.96 -16.40
N ASN A 60 1.53 -9.86 -15.23
CA ASN A 60 0.38 -8.98 -15.00
C ASN A 60 0.72 -7.82 -14.06
N ALA A 61 -0.09 -6.75 -14.10
CA ALA A 61 0.02 -5.67 -13.11
C ALA A 61 -0.26 -6.22 -11.69
N LEU A 62 0.23 -5.54 -10.65
CA LEU A 62 0.08 -6.00 -9.26
C LEU A 62 -1.38 -6.26 -8.87
N CYS A 63 -2.31 -5.43 -9.35
CA CYS A 63 -3.74 -5.60 -9.18
C CYS A 63 -4.36 -5.98 -10.53
N ALA A 64 -4.79 -7.23 -10.67
CA ALA A 64 -5.38 -7.77 -11.89
C ALA A 64 -6.45 -8.84 -11.59
N THR A 65 -7.23 -9.19 -12.61
CA THR A 65 -8.31 -10.19 -12.52
C THR A 65 -7.89 -11.57 -13.00
N ASP A 66 -6.69 -11.67 -13.57
CA ASP A 66 -6.26 -12.76 -14.44
C ASP A 66 -4.83 -13.23 -14.12
N HIS A 67 -4.42 -13.18 -12.85
CA HIS A 67 -3.13 -13.73 -12.41
C HIS A 67 -3.07 -15.24 -12.70
N PRO A 68 -2.16 -15.72 -13.56
CA PRO A 68 -2.14 -17.12 -13.97
C PRO A 68 -1.77 -18.05 -12.81
N ASN A 69 -2.50 -19.15 -12.66
CA ASN A 69 -2.19 -20.21 -11.70
C ASN A 69 -1.35 -21.31 -12.38
N THR A 70 -0.32 -21.80 -11.68
CA THR A 70 0.52 -22.92 -12.10
C THR A 70 -0.28 -24.19 -12.43
N SER A 71 -1.37 -24.45 -11.69
CA SER A 71 -2.25 -25.63 -11.89
C SER A 71 -3.32 -25.43 -12.97
N GLY A 72 -3.35 -24.26 -13.63
CA GLY A 72 -4.40 -23.86 -14.58
C GLY A 72 -5.47 -22.95 -13.96
N GLY A 73 -6.06 -22.09 -14.80
CA GLY A 73 -6.98 -21.04 -14.37
C GLY A 73 -6.28 -19.75 -13.94
N THR A 74 -7.05 -18.83 -13.37
CA THR A 74 -6.55 -17.51 -12.94
C THR A 74 -7.10 -17.10 -11.59
N PHE A 75 -6.30 -16.34 -10.83
CA PHE A 75 -6.72 -15.65 -9.62
C PHE A 75 -6.97 -14.17 -9.90
N SER A 76 -7.90 -13.60 -9.14
CA SER A 76 -8.17 -12.17 -9.13
C SER A 76 -7.87 -11.59 -7.76
N ASN A 77 -7.34 -10.36 -7.70
CA ASN A 77 -7.13 -9.62 -6.47
C ASN A 77 -7.70 -8.19 -6.52
N LYS A 78 -8.51 -7.92 -7.56
CA LYS A 78 -9.32 -6.72 -7.73
C LYS A 78 -10.70 -7.13 -8.28
N PRO A 79 -11.73 -6.29 -8.17
CA PRO A 79 -13.03 -6.57 -8.75
C PRO A 79 -12.99 -6.52 -10.27
N ALA A 80 -13.91 -7.25 -10.92
CA ALA A 80 -14.04 -7.27 -12.37
C ALA A 80 -14.37 -5.88 -12.95
N VAL A 81 -15.23 -5.15 -12.23
CA VAL A 81 -15.54 -3.74 -12.48
C VAL A 81 -14.97 -2.93 -11.34
N ASP A 82 -14.12 -1.95 -11.66
CA ASP A 82 -13.54 -1.09 -10.63
C ASP A 82 -14.64 -0.25 -9.96
N ALA A 83 -14.62 -0.21 -8.63
CA ALA A 83 -15.61 0.47 -7.82
C ALA A 83 -14.96 1.49 -6.89
N ASP A 84 -15.59 2.65 -6.76
CA ASP A 84 -15.22 3.64 -5.76
C ASP A 84 -15.47 3.12 -4.34
N LEU A 85 -14.77 3.71 -3.37
CA LEU A 85 -14.85 3.29 -1.97
C LEU A 85 -16.28 3.45 -1.42
N SER A 86 -16.90 2.31 -1.14
CA SER A 86 -18.23 2.19 -0.52
C SER A 86 -18.26 0.99 0.43
N GLU A 87 -19.29 0.93 1.28
CA GLU A 87 -19.50 -0.19 2.19
C GLU A 87 -19.63 -1.51 1.43
N ALA A 88 -20.48 -1.55 0.40
CA ALA A 88 -20.66 -2.73 -0.46
C ALA A 88 -19.36 -3.14 -1.17
N ALA A 89 -18.62 -2.20 -1.75
CA ALA A 89 -17.36 -2.52 -2.42
C ALA A 89 -16.30 -3.08 -1.44
N LEU A 90 -16.28 -2.58 -0.20
CA LEU A 90 -15.42 -3.12 0.85
C LEU A 90 -15.84 -4.56 1.20
N GLU A 91 -17.12 -4.79 1.44
CA GLU A 91 -17.65 -6.12 1.77
C GLU A 91 -17.31 -7.16 0.70
N ASP A 92 -17.52 -6.84 -0.59
CA ASP A 92 -17.17 -7.69 -1.72
C ASP A 92 -15.67 -8.04 -1.72
N MET A 93 -14.80 -7.05 -1.49
CA MET A 93 -13.36 -7.28 -1.40
C MET A 93 -12.95 -8.10 -0.18
N LEU A 94 -13.62 -7.92 0.97
CA LEU A 94 -13.35 -8.72 2.16
C LEU A 94 -13.76 -10.18 1.96
N ILE A 95 -14.89 -10.41 1.29
CA ILE A 95 -15.35 -11.76 0.91
C ILE A 95 -14.34 -12.42 -0.03
N GLN A 96 -13.89 -11.71 -1.06
CA GLN A 96 -12.87 -12.22 -1.99
C GLN A 96 -11.57 -12.61 -1.27
N ILE A 97 -11.15 -11.83 -0.27
CA ILE A 97 -9.98 -12.15 0.57
C ILE A 97 -10.22 -13.42 1.38
N MET A 98 -11.39 -13.56 2.02
CA MET A 98 -11.73 -14.72 2.87
C MET A 98 -11.94 -16.01 2.06
N GLN A 99 -12.29 -15.89 0.78
CA GLN A 99 -12.48 -17.01 -0.15
C GLN A 99 -11.22 -17.37 -0.93
N ALA A 100 -10.09 -16.70 -0.65
CA ALA A 100 -8.84 -16.98 -1.34
C ALA A 100 -8.39 -18.44 -1.14
N THR A 101 -8.05 -19.10 -2.25
CA THR A 101 -7.55 -20.48 -2.28
C THR A 101 -6.09 -20.53 -2.72
N ASP A 102 -5.44 -21.65 -2.43
CA ASP A 102 -4.12 -21.98 -2.97
C ASP A 102 -4.24 -22.52 -4.41
N ASP A 103 -3.08 -22.77 -5.04
CA ASP A 103 -3.00 -23.32 -6.40
C ASP A 103 -3.68 -24.70 -6.55
N ARG A 104 -4.04 -25.36 -5.44
CA ARG A 104 -4.72 -26.66 -5.38
C ARG A 104 -6.22 -26.52 -5.06
N GLY A 105 -6.73 -25.31 -4.90
CA GLY A 105 -8.12 -25.03 -4.56
C GLY A 105 -8.48 -25.18 -3.08
N LEU A 106 -7.49 -25.30 -2.19
CA LEU A 106 -7.71 -25.34 -0.74
C LEU A 106 -7.80 -23.92 -0.18
N LEU A 107 -8.74 -23.70 0.74
CA LEU A 107 -8.90 -22.39 1.38
C LEU A 107 -7.66 -22.01 2.19
N ILE A 108 -7.24 -20.75 2.04
CA ILE A 108 -6.16 -20.14 2.81
C ILE A 108 -6.80 -19.28 3.90
N ASN A 109 -6.24 -19.31 5.12
CA ASN A 109 -6.68 -18.46 6.24
C ASN A 109 -6.22 -17.00 6.07
N LEU A 110 -6.58 -16.39 4.94
CA LEU A 110 -6.30 -15.01 4.60
C LEU A 110 -7.38 -14.12 5.20
N MET A 111 -6.97 -13.15 6.01
CA MET A 111 -7.87 -12.21 6.67
C MET A 111 -7.45 -10.76 6.37
N PRO A 112 -8.41 -9.86 6.14
CA PRO A 112 -8.13 -8.44 5.97
C PRO A 112 -7.64 -7.80 7.28
N LYS A 113 -6.77 -6.80 7.18
CA LYS A 113 -6.15 -6.12 8.33
C LYS A 113 -6.32 -4.61 8.32
N SER A 114 -5.99 -3.94 7.21
CA SER A 114 -6.03 -2.47 7.13
C SER A 114 -6.50 -1.98 5.78
N LEU A 115 -7.21 -0.86 5.78
CA LEU A 115 -7.61 -0.12 4.59
C LEU A 115 -6.62 1.03 4.37
N HIS A 116 -6.08 1.17 3.16
CA HIS A 116 -5.12 2.21 2.78
C HIS A 116 -5.76 3.14 1.77
N VAL A 117 -5.76 4.45 2.05
CA VAL A 117 -6.47 5.45 1.24
C VAL A 117 -5.65 6.72 1.05
N ALA A 118 -5.96 7.43 -0.03
CA ALA A 118 -5.50 8.80 -0.27
C ALA A 118 -6.26 9.82 0.62
N PRO A 119 -5.75 11.05 0.79
CA PRO A 119 -6.41 12.09 1.59
C PRO A 119 -7.86 12.39 1.18
N ALA A 120 -8.17 12.31 -0.11
CA ALA A 120 -9.52 12.53 -0.63
C ALA A 120 -10.56 11.57 -0.03
N ASN A 121 -10.17 10.31 0.22
CA ASN A 121 -11.03 9.27 0.75
C ASN A 121 -11.00 9.14 2.27
N TRP A 122 -10.18 9.94 2.98
CA TRP A 122 -10.02 9.84 4.44
C TRP A 122 -11.35 9.92 5.19
N PHE A 123 -12.17 10.93 4.88
CA PHE A 123 -13.44 11.14 5.58
C PHE A 123 -14.49 10.09 5.19
N ASN A 124 -14.53 9.68 3.92
CA ASN A 124 -15.43 8.62 3.48
C ASN A 124 -15.10 7.29 4.17
N ALA A 125 -13.82 6.89 4.19
CA ALA A 125 -13.35 5.69 4.87
C ALA A 125 -13.68 5.68 6.37
N ASN A 126 -13.48 6.80 7.06
CA ASN A 126 -13.81 6.91 8.48
C ASN A 126 -15.33 6.86 8.73
N ARG A 127 -16.14 7.44 7.83
CA ARG A 127 -17.60 7.33 7.92
C ARG A 127 -18.04 5.88 7.79
N ILE A 128 -17.52 5.16 6.81
CA ILE A 128 -17.84 3.74 6.59
C ILE A 128 -17.37 2.88 7.77
N LEU A 129 -16.15 3.03 8.29
CA LEU A 129 -15.64 2.10 9.32
C LEU A 129 -16.03 2.44 10.77
N ARG A 130 -16.50 3.66 11.04
CA ARG A 130 -16.77 4.10 12.43
C ARG A 130 -18.24 4.40 12.70
N SER A 131 -19.09 4.43 11.67
CA SER A 131 -20.52 4.59 11.87
C SER A 131 -21.11 3.37 12.58
N THR A 132 -22.08 3.58 13.47
CA THR A 132 -22.81 2.49 14.14
C THR A 132 -23.83 1.83 13.22
N TYR A 133 -24.47 2.64 12.37
CA TYR A 133 -25.43 2.20 11.36
C TYR A 133 -24.87 2.41 9.96
N GLN A 134 -25.45 1.73 8.97
CA GLN A 134 -25.06 1.90 7.57
C GLN A 134 -25.20 3.37 7.14
N SER A 135 -24.21 3.85 6.40
CA SER A 135 -24.18 5.25 5.98
C SER A 135 -25.00 5.44 4.70
N GLY A 136 -26.01 6.32 4.71
CA GLY A 136 -26.69 6.75 3.50
C GLY A 136 -27.95 5.97 3.11
N ASN A 137 -28.49 5.15 4.02
CA ASN A 137 -29.84 4.59 3.90
C ASN A 137 -30.73 5.10 5.05
N ALA A 138 -32.06 4.99 4.89
CA ALA A 138 -33.03 5.37 5.92
C ALA A 138 -33.29 4.23 6.93
N ASN A 139 -32.63 3.09 6.75
CA ASN A 139 -32.78 1.92 7.59
C ASN A 139 -31.80 2.02 8.76
N ASN A 140 -32.20 1.52 9.93
CA ASN A 140 -31.29 1.43 11.08
C ASN A 140 -30.47 0.14 11.04
N ASP A 141 -30.00 -0.24 9.85
CA ASP A 141 -29.20 -1.43 9.65
C ASP A 141 -27.84 -1.25 10.33
N ILE A 142 -27.40 -2.26 11.08
CA ILE A 142 -26.11 -2.21 11.77
C ILE A 142 -24.99 -2.27 10.74
N ASN A 143 -23.99 -1.41 10.91
CA ASN A 143 -22.77 -1.48 10.13
C ASN A 143 -21.94 -2.71 10.53
N VAL A 144 -21.95 -3.73 9.68
CA VAL A 144 -21.29 -5.02 9.95
C VAL A 144 -19.77 -4.87 9.98
N LEU A 145 -19.20 -3.99 9.15
CA LEU A 145 -17.75 -3.74 9.12
C LEU A 145 -17.22 -3.24 10.46
N ASN A 146 -17.98 -2.34 11.12
CA ASN A 146 -17.66 -1.83 12.44
C ASN A 146 -17.96 -2.86 13.54
N ALA A 147 -19.15 -3.48 13.51
CA ALA A 147 -19.59 -4.43 14.52
C ALA A 147 -18.69 -5.67 14.64
N THR A 148 -18.15 -6.14 13.51
CA THR A 148 -17.27 -7.32 13.48
C THR A 148 -15.79 -6.98 13.60
N ASN A 149 -15.44 -5.67 13.67
CA ASN A 149 -14.06 -5.21 13.58
C ASN A 149 -13.31 -5.82 12.38
N ALA A 150 -13.96 -5.79 11.21
CA ALA A 150 -13.48 -6.48 10.00
C ALA A 150 -12.10 -6.03 9.52
N LEU A 151 -11.66 -4.83 9.91
CA LEU A 151 -10.33 -4.29 9.63
C LEU A 151 -9.64 -3.87 10.94
N PRO A 152 -9.02 -4.81 11.69
CA PRO A 152 -8.51 -4.56 13.04
C PRO A 152 -7.46 -3.45 13.15
N MET A 153 -6.70 -3.18 12.09
CA MET A 153 -5.70 -2.10 12.06
C MET A 153 -6.25 -0.76 11.54
N GLY A 154 -7.53 -0.72 11.16
CA GLY A 154 -8.26 0.47 10.72
C GLY A 154 -7.77 1.08 9.41
N VAL A 155 -8.15 2.35 9.20
CA VAL A 155 -7.75 3.15 8.03
C VAL A 155 -6.33 3.69 8.19
N LYS A 156 -5.52 3.58 7.15
CA LYS A 156 -4.18 4.14 7.02
C LYS A 156 -4.18 5.18 5.89
N LEU A 157 -3.82 6.40 6.24
CA LEU A 157 -3.69 7.51 5.30
C LEU A 157 -2.31 7.51 4.66
N ASN A 158 -2.24 7.62 3.34
CA ASN A 158 -0.99 7.86 2.62
C ASN A 158 -1.09 9.14 1.78
N HIS A 159 -0.29 10.15 2.12
CA HIS A 159 -0.25 11.44 1.44
C HIS A 159 0.39 11.40 0.05
N TYR A 160 1.12 10.32 -0.28
CA TYR A 160 1.84 10.19 -1.56
C TYR A 160 1.11 9.30 -2.57
N PHE A 161 -0.14 8.92 -2.28
CA PHE A 161 -1.00 8.28 -3.28
C PHE A 161 -1.41 9.31 -4.33
N THR A 162 -1.15 8.99 -5.60
CA THR A 162 -1.39 9.91 -6.73
C THR A 162 -2.79 9.75 -7.31
N ALA A 163 -3.42 8.58 -7.13
CA ALA A 163 -4.79 8.32 -7.55
C ALA A 163 -5.76 8.60 -6.38
N PRO A 164 -6.59 9.66 -6.43
CA PRO A 164 -7.44 10.04 -5.30
C PRO A 164 -8.52 9.00 -4.96
N GLN A 165 -9.02 8.29 -5.97
CA GLN A 165 -10.10 7.30 -5.83
C GLN A 165 -9.59 5.90 -5.49
N ALA A 166 -8.31 5.62 -5.70
CA ALA A 166 -7.76 4.30 -5.42
C ALA A 166 -7.72 4.01 -3.91
N TRP A 167 -8.11 2.79 -3.56
CA TRP A 167 -8.11 2.29 -2.20
C TRP A 167 -7.61 0.84 -2.20
N PHE A 168 -6.97 0.43 -1.11
CA PHE A 168 -6.31 -0.87 -1.03
C PHE A 168 -6.55 -1.53 0.31
N VAL A 169 -6.78 -2.84 0.31
CA VAL A 169 -6.86 -3.64 1.55
C VAL A 169 -5.59 -4.46 1.69
N ARG A 170 -4.96 -4.37 2.86
CA ARG A 170 -3.87 -5.27 3.24
C ARG A 170 -4.39 -6.41 4.09
N THR A 171 -3.86 -7.60 3.85
CA THR A 171 -4.21 -8.84 4.53
C THR A 171 -3.18 -9.25 5.59
N ASN A 172 -3.44 -10.37 6.25
CA ASN A 172 -2.56 -10.99 7.23
C ASN A 172 -1.43 -11.84 6.63
N VAL A 173 -1.29 -11.91 5.30
CA VAL A 173 -0.27 -12.73 4.65
C VAL A 173 1.12 -12.40 5.21
N GLU A 174 1.87 -13.44 5.56
CA GLU A 174 3.20 -13.29 6.15
C GLU A 174 4.17 -12.63 5.17
N THR A 175 5.00 -11.73 5.69
CA THR A 175 6.08 -11.10 4.92
C THR A 175 6.96 -12.17 4.28
N GLY A 176 7.04 -12.20 2.95
CA GLY A 176 7.81 -13.18 2.18
C GLY A 176 7.02 -14.37 1.64
N LYS A 177 5.74 -14.53 1.99
CA LYS A 177 4.82 -15.52 1.40
C LYS A 177 3.77 -14.91 0.46
N GLY A 178 3.68 -13.57 0.42
CA GLY A 178 2.90 -12.81 -0.57
C GLY A 178 3.78 -12.29 -1.72
N ALA A 179 3.35 -11.23 -2.41
CA ALA A 179 4.10 -10.61 -3.52
C ALA A 179 5.60 -10.43 -3.19
N LEU A 180 6.44 -11.20 -3.88
CA LEU A 180 7.88 -11.27 -3.63
C LEU A 180 8.56 -10.09 -4.33
N PHE A 181 9.12 -9.16 -3.55
CA PHE A 181 9.97 -8.12 -4.11
C PHE A 181 11.35 -8.70 -4.45
N LEU A 182 11.52 -9.12 -5.71
CA LEU A 182 12.80 -9.58 -6.24
C LEU A 182 13.63 -8.37 -6.72
N SER A 183 14.68 -8.02 -5.99
CA SER A 183 15.68 -7.07 -6.47
C SER A 183 16.81 -7.82 -7.15
N GLY A 184 16.82 -7.86 -8.49
CA GLY A 184 17.96 -8.36 -9.24
C GLY A 184 19.19 -7.49 -8.99
N ARG A 185 20.28 -8.10 -8.50
CA ARG A 185 21.62 -7.49 -8.54
C ARG A 185 22.28 -7.97 -9.83
N VAL A 186 22.66 -7.06 -10.71
CA VAL A 186 23.49 -7.39 -11.87
C VAL A 186 24.86 -7.78 -11.33
N PHE A 187 25.24 -9.04 -11.50
CA PHE A 187 26.61 -9.49 -11.29
C PHE A 187 27.33 -9.33 -12.63
N PRO A 188 28.27 -8.38 -12.78
CA PRO A 188 29.14 -8.39 -13.94
C PRO A 188 30.01 -9.64 -13.86
N PHE A 189 29.98 -10.46 -14.91
CA PHE A 189 30.96 -11.52 -15.10
C PHE A 189 32.24 -10.83 -15.56
N GLU A 190 33.21 -10.65 -14.65
CA GLU A 190 34.58 -10.33 -15.08
C GLU A 190 35.10 -11.59 -15.77
N GLN A 191 35.37 -11.46 -17.07
CA GLN A 191 36.04 -12.49 -17.84
C GLN A 191 37.53 -12.32 -17.61
N ASP A 192 38.13 -13.30 -16.95
CA ASP A 192 39.59 -13.44 -16.73
C ASP A 192 40.39 -13.28 -18.03
#